data_AF-A0A5W1RSP2-F1
#
_entry.id   AF-A0A5W1RSP2-F1
#
_cell.length_a   1.000
_cell.length_b   1.000
_cell.length_c   1.000
_cell.angle_alpha   90.00
_cell.angle_beta   90.00
_cell.angle_gamma   90.00
#
_symmetry.space_group_name_H-M   'P 1'
#
loop_
_entity.id
_entity.type
_entity.pdbx_description
1 polymer ?
#
loop_
_entity_poly.entity_id
_entity_poly.type
_entity_poly.pdbx_seq_one_letter_code
_entity_poly.pdbx_strand_id
1 'polypeptide(L)'
;MCGRFAQAQTREEYLAYLADEAERDIAYDPEPIGRYNVAPGTKVLLLSERDEQLHLDPVFWGFAPGWWDKPPLINARVETAA
;
A
#
# COMPACT_ATOMS: atom_id res chain seq x y z
N MET A 1 10.95 -12.53 3.61
CA MET A 1 9.99 -12.31 2.50
C MET A 1 8.59 -12.60 3.02
N CYS A 2 7.62 -11.74 2.74
CA CYS A 2 6.26 -11.85 3.25
C CYS A 2 5.29 -11.89 2.07
N GLY A 3 4.48 -12.95 1.99
CA GLY A 3 3.53 -13.18 0.88
C GLY A 3 2.07 -12.95 1.24
N ARG A 4 1.75 -12.63 2.51
CA ARG A 4 0.41 -12.32 3.03
C ARG A 4 0.54 -11.34 4.19
N PHE A 5 -0.47 -10.50 4.40
CA PHE A 5 -0.58 -9.61 5.56
C PHE A 5 -2.05 -9.22 5.83
N ALA A 6 -2.29 -8.49 6.92
CA ALA A 6 -3.60 -7.94 7.26
C ALA A 6 -3.57 -6.40 7.16
N GLN A 7 -4.60 -5.84 6.55
CA GLN A 7 -4.93 -4.42 6.53
C GLN A 7 -6.43 -4.33 6.87
N ALA A 8 -6.73 -4.32 8.17
CA ALA A 8 -8.07 -4.63 8.69
C ALA A 8 -8.75 -3.44 9.35
N GLN A 9 -7.99 -2.47 9.86
CA GLN A 9 -8.51 -1.33 10.60
C GLN A 9 -8.98 -0.21 9.67
N THR A 10 -9.53 0.87 10.25
CA THR A 10 -9.89 2.10 9.51
C THR A 10 -8.64 2.81 8.97
N ARG A 11 -8.82 3.75 8.04
CA ARG A 11 -7.70 4.52 7.48
C ARG A 11 -7.05 5.37 8.57
N GLU A 12 -7.87 5.97 9.42
CA GLU A 12 -7.49 6.88 10.48
C GLU A 12 -6.65 6.19 11.56
N GLU A 13 -6.91 4.91 11.85
CA GLU A 13 -6.06 4.14 12.78
C GLU A 13 -4.61 4.01 12.30
N TYR A 14 -4.38 3.92 10.99
CA TYR A 14 -3.02 3.91 10.44
C TYR A 14 -2.45 5.32 10.33
N LEU A 15 -3.27 6.25 9.84
CA LEU A 15 -2.87 7.62 9.55
C LEU A 15 -2.55 8.39 10.85
N ALA A 16 -3.23 8.17 11.97
CA ALA A 16 -2.95 8.87 13.23
C ALA A 16 -1.49 8.79 13.71
N TYR A 17 -0.71 7.81 13.22
CA TYR A 17 0.70 7.64 13.57
C TYR A 17 1.69 8.27 12.58
N LEU A 18 1.24 8.76 11.41
CA LEU A 18 2.13 9.10 10.30
C LEU A 18 2.16 10.59 9.93
N ALA A 19 1.08 11.34 10.13
CA ALA A 19 0.95 12.74 9.70
C ALA A 19 -0.31 13.40 10.29
N ASP A 20 -0.39 14.72 10.15
CA ASP A 20 -1.58 15.50 10.53
C ASP A 20 -2.59 15.57 9.37
N GLU A 21 -3.84 15.95 9.66
CA GLU A 21 -4.91 16.04 8.64
C GLU A 21 -4.59 17.06 7.53
N ALA A 22 -3.87 18.14 7.84
CA ALA A 22 -3.54 19.20 6.88
C ALA A 22 -2.54 18.75 5.80
N GLU A 23 -1.85 17.62 6.01
CA GLU A 23 -0.78 17.11 5.13
C GLU A 23 -1.30 16.05 4.14
N ARG A 24 -2.63 15.90 4.01
CA ARG A 24 -3.26 14.76 3.35
C ARG A 24 -4.37 15.17 2.40
N ASP A 25 -4.35 14.58 1.21
CA ASP A 25 -5.48 14.54 0.28
C ASP A 25 -6.13 13.15 0.34
N ILE A 26 -6.69 12.83 1.49
CA ILE A 26 -7.36 11.55 1.76
C ILE A 26 -8.69 11.84 2.42
N ALA A 27 -9.79 11.46 1.76
CA ALA A 27 -11.12 11.62 2.32
C ALA A 27 -11.30 10.75 3.57
N TYR A 28 -11.86 11.35 4.61
CA TYR A 28 -12.27 10.65 5.84
C TYR A 28 -13.21 9.49 5.50
N ASP A 29 -12.91 8.31 6.03
CA ASP A 29 -13.72 7.12 5.86
C ASP A 29 -13.65 6.25 7.13
N PRO A 30 -14.73 6.24 7.94
CA PRO A 30 -14.75 5.50 9.19
C PRO A 30 -14.86 3.97 8.98
N GLU A 31 -15.06 3.48 7.75
CA GLU A 31 -15.20 2.06 7.50
C GLU A 31 -13.85 1.33 7.67
N PRO A 32 -13.82 0.22 8.43
CA PRO A 32 -12.63 -0.62 8.49
C PRO A 32 -12.31 -1.21 7.12
N ILE A 33 -11.03 -1.23 6.74
CA ILE A 33 -10.59 -1.86 5.48
C ILE A 33 -10.94 -3.35 5.47
N GLY A 34 -10.96 -4.02 6.62
CA GLY A 34 -11.54 -5.36 6.79
C GLY A 34 -10.80 -6.50 6.09
N ARG A 35 -9.57 -6.29 5.58
CA ARG A 35 -8.82 -7.30 4.85
C ARG A 35 -7.83 -8.02 5.76
N TYR A 36 -8.29 -9.11 6.37
CA TYR A 36 -7.47 -9.97 7.26
C TYR A 36 -6.45 -10.86 6.54
N ASN A 37 -6.53 -10.96 5.22
CA ASN A 37 -5.69 -11.83 4.42
C ASN A 37 -5.44 -11.26 3.02
N VAL A 38 -4.69 -10.17 2.96
CA VAL A 38 -4.28 -9.53 1.70
C VAL A 38 -3.31 -10.44 0.95
N ALA A 39 -3.57 -10.65 -0.34
CA ALA A 39 -2.82 -11.55 -1.20
C ALA A 39 -2.17 -10.81 -2.38
N PRO A 40 -1.05 -11.34 -2.93
CA PRO A 40 -0.44 -10.87 -4.16
C PRO A 40 -1.40 -10.78 -5.33
N GLY A 41 -1.16 -9.86 -6.24
CA GLY A 41 -2.00 -9.65 -7.43
C GLY A 41 -3.33 -8.94 -7.16
N THR A 42 -3.65 -8.60 -5.92
CA THR A 42 -4.79 -7.73 -5.59
C THR A 42 -4.36 -6.27 -5.57
N LYS A 43 -5.33 -5.35 -5.76
CA LYS A 43 -5.09 -3.93 -5.43
C LYS A 43 -5.12 -3.75 -3.91
N VAL A 44 -4.18 -3.00 -3.37
CA VAL A 44 -4.03 -2.73 -1.93
C VAL A 44 -3.92 -1.22 -1.75
N LEU A 45 -4.55 -0.68 -0.69
CA LEU A 45 -4.40 0.72 -0.34
C LEU A 45 -2.95 0.98 0.06
N LEU A 46 -2.25 1.79 -0.76
CA LEU A 46 -0.86 2.14 -0.61
C LEU A 46 -0.76 3.65 -0.35
N LEU A 47 -0.06 4.01 0.72
CA LEU A 47 0.22 5.40 1.04
C LEU A 47 1.42 5.87 0.21
N SER A 48 1.31 7.03 -0.41
CA SER A 48 2.40 7.68 -1.15
C SER A 48 2.33 9.19 -0.99
N GLU A 49 3.45 9.88 -1.17
CA GLU A 49 3.50 11.33 -1.21
C GLU A 49 3.67 11.81 -2.66
N ARG A 50 2.87 12.79 -3.06
CA ARG A 50 3.01 13.53 -4.32
C ARG A 50 2.54 14.95 -4.11
N ASP A 51 3.27 15.90 -4.70
CA ASP A 51 2.98 17.34 -4.55
C ASP A 51 2.85 17.78 -3.08
N GLU A 52 3.74 17.28 -2.21
CA GLU A 52 3.80 17.57 -0.76
C GLU A 52 2.55 17.14 0.03
N GLN A 53 1.70 16.28 -0.56
CA GLN A 53 0.52 15.73 0.10
C GLN A 53 0.58 14.21 0.13
N LEU A 54 0.08 13.61 1.21
CA LEU A 54 -0.14 12.18 1.27
C LEU A 54 -1.42 11.79 0.55
N HIS A 55 -1.36 10.69 -0.19
CA HIS A 55 -2.45 10.10 -0.94
C HIS A 55 -2.55 8.61 -0.66
N LEU A 56 -3.76 8.07 -0.77
CA LEU A 56 -4.05 6.67 -0.51
C LEU A 56 -4.75 6.03 -1.70
N ASP A 57 -3.99 5.27 -2.50
CA ASP A 57 -4.46 4.71 -3.76
C ASP A 57 -4.49 3.18 -3.75
N PRO A 58 -5.47 2.54 -4.40
CA PRO A 58 -5.49 1.09 -4.59
C PRO A 58 -4.48 0.68 -5.69
N VAL A 59 -3.28 0.26 -5.29
CA VAL A 59 -2.18 -0.12 -6.19
C VAL A 59 -2.04 -1.64 -6.26
N PHE A 60 -1.74 -2.16 -7.46
CA PHE A 60 -1.51 -3.60 -7.68
C PHE A 60 -0.27 -4.09 -6.91
N TRP A 61 -0.44 -5.10 -6.05
CA TRP A 61 0.70 -5.73 -5.38
C TRP A 61 1.37 -6.76 -6.30
N GLY A 62 2.31 -6.25 -7.09
CA GLY A 62 3.19 -7.02 -7.95
C GLY A 62 3.92 -6.12 -8.95
N PHE A 63 5.08 -6.55 -9.42
CA PHE A 63 5.91 -5.80 -10.37
C PHE A 63 6.37 -6.71 -11.51
N ALA A 64 5.94 -6.39 -12.73
CA ALA A 64 6.33 -7.09 -13.96
C ALA A 64 6.40 -6.09 -15.13
N PRO A 65 7.57 -5.48 -15.38
CA PRO A 65 7.80 -4.67 -16.58
C PRO A 65 7.59 -5.46 -17.87
N GLY A 66 7.36 -4.80 -19.00
CA GLY A 66 7.08 -5.46 -20.28
C GLY A 66 8.19 -6.39 -20.80
N TRP A 67 9.42 -6.26 -20.30
CA TRP A 67 10.55 -7.12 -20.61
C TRP A 67 10.71 -8.32 -19.66
N TRP A 68 9.90 -8.40 -18.60
CA TRP A 68 9.95 -9.48 -17.61
C TRP A 68 9.00 -10.61 -18.00
N ASP A 69 9.54 -11.80 -18.27
CA ASP A 69 8.84 -12.96 -18.82
C ASP A 69 8.43 -14.01 -17.76
N LYS A 70 8.49 -13.65 -16.47
CA LYS A 70 8.15 -14.50 -15.33
C LYS A 70 6.95 -13.92 -14.56
N PRO A 71 6.36 -14.66 -13.61
CA PRO A 71 5.34 -14.08 -12.73
C PRO A 71 5.82 -12.80 -12.03
N PRO A 72 4.92 -11.84 -11.73
CA PRO A 72 5.29 -10.59 -11.08
C PRO A 72 6.00 -10.80 -9.74
N LEU A 73 7.06 -10.03 -9.51
CA LEU A 73 7.77 -10.00 -8.23
C LEU A 73 6.92 -9.25 -7.19
N ILE A 74 6.97 -9.70 -5.93
CA ILE A 74 6.15 -9.12 -4.84
C ILE A 74 6.99 -8.57 -3.68
N ASN A 75 8.31 -8.83 -3.70
CA ASN A 75 9.26 -8.34 -2.71
C ASN A 75 10.55 -7.91 -3.43
N ALA A 76 11.23 -6.91 -2.87
CA ALA A 76 12.60 -6.55 -3.21
C ALA A 76 13.49 -6.80 -1.99
N ARG A 77 14.66 -7.42 -2.19
CA ARG A 77 15.63 -7.68 -1.11
C ARG A 77 16.35 -6.39 -0.75
N VAL A 78 16.33 -6.01 0.53
CA VAL A 78 16.93 -4.73 0.99
C VAL A 78 18.44 -4.67 0.71
N GLU A 79 19.12 -5.81 0.67
CA GLU A 79 20.56 -5.89 0.43
C GLU A 79 20.96 -5.49 -0.99
N THR A 80 20.03 -5.52 -1.96
CA THR A 80 20.35 -5.34 -3.39
C THR A 80 19.28 -4.58 -4.18
N ALA A 81 18.40 -3.82 -3.51
CA ALA A 81 17.30 -3.12 -4.18
C ALA A 81 17.69 -1.76 -4.78
N ALA A 82 18.75 -1.13 -4.25
CA ALA A 82 19.25 0.17 -4.69
C ALA A 82 20.16 0.07 -5.93
#